data_AF-A0A7S3EZI7-F1
#
_entry.id   AF-A0A7S3EZI7-F1
#
_cell.length_a   1.000
_cell.length_b   1.000
_cell.length_c   1.000
_cell.angle_alpha   90.00
_cell.angle_beta   90.00
_cell.angle_gamma   90.00
#
_symmetry.space_group_name_H-M   'P 1'
#
loop_
_entity.id
_entity.type
_entity.pdbx_description
1 polymer ?
#
loop_
_entity_poly.entity_id
_entity_poly.type
_entity_poly.pdbx_seq_one_letter_code
_entity_poly.pdbx_strand_id
1 'polypeptide(L)'
;MDIKIGTRTFQESEVDNPKKRLDLMEKMKKLDASAVTPQELEEGITKLRYMQFREVMSSSAQYGWRVEGIRLPSGKHGDTKTLREPQELYDALEAYAQARRSVARSIHNRLVALRAALEASSWFFRHEIISSSLLFIYDDNEHSMAPPSAWMIDFAKTVEVPESMQLNHRDMWVKGNHEDGFLYGIDSLIDFWREVSEGSRTPAARKAEPEGTAAGSAPSEGAGVAMSSPAMAAVPQAVPPAGIAHLATAGTQQVPAGPHSPRVAADL
;
A
#
# COMPACT_ATOMS: atom_id res chain seq x y z
N MET A 1 -10.32 2.28 13.15
CA MET A 1 -9.03 2.27 12.42
C MET A 1 -9.33 1.99 10.97
N ASP A 2 -8.67 2.71 10.07
CA ASP A 2 -8.76 2.51 8.62
C ASP A 2 -7.46 1.86 8.12
N ILE A 3 -7.58 0.69 7.49
CA ILE A 3 -6.48 0.00 6.84
C ILE A 3 -6.81 -0.16 5.36
N LYS A 4 -5.99 0.44 4.51
CA LYS A 4 -6.04 0.20 3.07
C LYS A 4 -5.47 -1.17 2.74
N ILE A 5 -6.15 -1.93 1.89
CA ILE A 5 -5.77 -3.28 1.50
C ILE A 5 -5.31 -3.30 0.04
N GLY A 6 -4.42 -4.23 -0.28
CA GLY A 6 -3.77 -4.41 -1.58
C GLY A 6 -2.28 -4.09 -1.55
N THR A 7 -1.52 -4.83 -2.35
CA THR A 7 -0.11 -4.52 -2.65
C THR A 7 0.00 -3.39 -3.67
N ARG A 8 -1.06 -3.17 -4.45
CA ARG A 8 -1.18 -2.15 -5.48
C ARG A 8 -2.32 -1.16 -5.16
N THR A 9 -2.08 0.12 -5.42
CA THR A 9 -3.01 1.21 -5.06
C THR A 9 -3.42 2.10 -6.24
N PHE A 10 -2.91 1.79 -7.44
CA PHE A 10 -3.26 2.44 -8.70
C PHE A 10 -3.96 1.43 -9.62
N GLN A 11 -4.90 1.91 -10.43
CA GLN A 11 -5.55 1.07 -11.45
C GLN A 11 -4.61 0.83 -12.61
N GLU A 12 -4.83 -0.24 -13.36
CA GLU A 12 -4.01 -0.58 -14.52
C GLU A 12 -4.06 0.51 -15.61
N SER A 13 -5.21 1.18 -15.77
CA SER A 13 -5.39 2.34 -16.65
C SER A 13 -4.51 3.55 -16.29
N GLU A 14 -3.98 3.60 -15.06
CA GLU A 14 -3.11 4.70 -14.59
C GLU A 14 -1.63 4.46 -14.95
N VAL A 15 -1.25 3.26 -15.41
CA VAL A 15 0.15 2.85 -15.62
C VAL A 15 0.81 3.65 -16.75
N ASP A 16 0.11 3.85 -17.85
CA ASP A 16 0.67 4.50 -19.05
C ASP A 16 0.45 6.02 -19.08
N ASN A 17 0.00 6.62 -17.97
CA ASN A 17 -0.27 8.06 -17.93
C ASN A 17 1.03 8.87 -17.74
N PRO A 18 1.50 9.63 -18.76
CA PRO A 18 2.78 10.33 -18.69
C PRO A 18 2.69 11.66 -17.94
N LYS A 19 1.51 12.09 -17.48
CA LYS A 19 1.29 13.41 -16.90
C LYS A 19 2.08 13.59 -15.59
N LYS A 20 3.08 14.46 -15.63
CA LYS A 20 3.88 14.85 -14.46
C LYS A 20 3.18 15.93 -13.64
N ARG A 21 3.44 15.91 -12.33
CA ARG A 21 2.83 16.78 -11.33
C ARG A 21 3.85 17.23 -10.29
N LEU A 22 4.06 18.54 -10.21
CA LEU A 22 4.93 19.16 -9.21
C LEU A 22 4.38 18.96 -7.78
N ASP A 23 3.06 19.04 -7.59
CA ASP A 23 2.46 18.88 -6.26
C ASP A 23 2.65 17.48 -5.65
N LEU A 24 2.72 16.44 -6.50
CA LEU A 24 3.01 15.07 -6.05
C LEU A 24 4.49 14.91 -5.70
N MET A 25 5.37 15.55 -6.48
CA MET A 25 6.80 15.56 -6.19
C MET A 25 7.07 16.25 -4.85
N GLU A 26 6.46 17.41 -4.59
CA GLU A 26 6.62 18.12 -3.31
C GLU A 26 6.18 17.27 -2.12
N LYS A 27 5.06 16.54 -2.25
CA LYS A 27 4.58 15.60 -1.23
C LYS A 27 5.56 14.45 -1.01
N MET A 28 6.13 13.90 -2.08
CA MET A 28 7.12 12.84 -2.01
C MET A 28 8.40 13.32 -1.32
N LYS A 29 8.93 14.47 -1.74
CA LYS A 29 10.10 15.12 -1.13
C LYS A 29 9.91 15.43 0.34
N LYS A 30 8.69 15.82 0.75
CA LYS A 30 8.37 16.07 2.17
C LYS A 30 8.42 14.79 3.02
N LEU A 31 8.14 13.63 2.43
CA LEU A 31 8.22 12.35 3.12
C LEU A 31 9.65 11.80 3.13
N ASP A 32 10.34 11.89 2.00
CA ASP A 32 11.75 11.53 1.87
C ASP A 32 12.40 12.38 0.77
N ALA A 33 13.30 13.28 1.20
CA ALA A 33 14.00 14.18 0.29
C ALA A 33 15.02 13.45 -0.62
N SER A 34 15.48 12.27 -0.23
CA SER A 34 16.43 11.46 -0.99
C SER A 34 15.76 10.64 -2.10
N ALA A 35 14.44 10.48 -2.05
CA ALA A 35 13.70 9.65 -2.98
C ALA A 35 13.41 10.33 -4.34
N VAL A 36 13.65 11.64 -4.45
CA VAL A 36 13.41 12.44 -5.66
C VAL A 36 14.72 12.75 -6.38
N THR A 37 14.75 12.55 -7.69
CA THR A 37 15.91 12.86 -8.54
C THR A 37 15.95 14.35 -8.92
N PRO A 38 17.12 14.90 -9.32
CA PRO A 38 17.21 16.30 -9.79
C PRO A 38 16.24 16.62 -10.93
N GLN A 39 16.05 15.69 -11.86
CA GLN A 39 15.10 15.86 -12.96
C GLN A 39 13.64 15.90 -12.46
N GLU A 40 13.28 15.02 -11.52
CA GLU A 40 11.92 15.01 -10.93
C GLU A 40 11.63 16.29 -10.15
N LEU A 41 12.65 16.93 -9.54
CA LEU A 41 12.49 18.22 -8.86
C LEU A 41 12.06 19.35 -9.82
N GLU A 42 12.52 19.31 -11.06
CA GLU A 42 12.21 20.33 -12.07
C GLU A 42 10.91 20.01 -12.82
N GLU A 43 10.71 18.75 -13.21
CA GLU A 43 9.62 18.35 -14.10
C GLU A 43 8.38 17.80 -13.36
N GLY A 44 8.52 17.49 -12.08
CA GLY A 44 7.52 16.76 -11.28
C GLY A 44 7.53 15.25 -11.55
N ILE A 45 6.63 14.53 -10.88
CA ILE A 45 6.50 13.06 -10.98
C ILE A 45 5.13 12.64 -11.51
N THR A 46 5.05 11.46 -12.12
CA THR A 46 3.76 10.87 -12.51
C THR A 46 2.98 10.43 -11.27
N LYS A 47 1.67 10.28 -11.42
CA LYS A 47 0.83 9.72 -10.35
C LYS A 47 1.28 8.31 -9.98
N LEU A 48 1.57 7.47 -10.96
CA LEU A 48 2.08 6.11 -10.74
C LEU A 48 3.34 6.11 -9.87
N ARG A 49 4.33 6.94 -10.21
CA ARG A 49 5.60 7.07 -9.46
C ARG A 49 5.36 7.41 -8.00
N TYR A 50 4.42 8.33 -7.72
CA TYR A 50 4.04 8.70 -6.36
C TYR A 50 3.34 7.56 -5.60
N MET A 51 2.42 6.85 -6.26
CA MET A 51 1.69 5.74 -5.65
C MET A 51 2.63 4.59 -5.29
N GLN A 52 3.55 4.23 -6.20
CA GLN A 52 4.58 3.22 -5.95
C GLN A 52 5.54 3.63 -4.82
N PHE A 53 5.93 4.91 -4.76
CA PHE A 53 6.71 5.42 -3.63
C PHE A 53 5.95 5.24 -2.30
N ARG A 54 4.66 5.58 -2.27
CA ARG A 54 3.81 5.40 -1.08
C ARG A 54 3.65 3.94 -0.68
N GLU A 55 3.55 3.04 -1.65
CA GLU A 55 3.47 1.60 -1.40
C GLU A 55 4.75 1.07 -0.74
N VAL A 56 5.92 1.51 -1.20
CA VAL A 56 7.24 1.11 -0.66
C VAL A 56 7.57 1.78 0.67
N MET A 57 7.14 3.03 0.88
CA MET A 57 7.37 3.75 2.15
C MET A 57 6.45 3.31 3.29
N SER A 58 5.44 2.51 2.99
CA SER A 58 4.52 1.94 3.95
C SER A 58 4.61 0.41 3.92
N SER A 59 3.72 -0.26 4.64
CA SER A 59 3.58 -1.71 4.63
C SER A 59 2.88 -2.28 3.39
N SER A 60 2.32 -1.46 2.48
CA SER A 60 1.52 -1.97 1.35
C SER A 60 2.29 -2.90 0.43
N ALA A 61 3.48 -2.51 -0.04
CA ALA A 61 4.26 -3.33 -0.97
C ALA A 61 4.70 -4.68 -0.35
N GLN A 62 4.95 -4.70 0.96
CA GLN A 62 5.49 -5.87 1.66
C GLN A 62 4.40 -6.80 2.21
N TYR A 63 3.35 -6.23 2.79
CA TYR A 63 2.33 -6.97 3.54
C TYR A 63 0.95 -6.88 2.90
N GLY A 64 0.77 -6.14 1.81
CA GLY A 64 -0.52 -6.00 1.13
C GLY A 64 -1.55 -5.17 1.89
N TRP A 65 -1.12 -4.37 2.87
CA TRP A 65 -1.99 -3.44 3.57
C TRP A 65 -1.20 -2.32 4.23
N ARG A 66 -1.84 -1.20 4.57
CA ARG A 66 -1.25 -0.14 5.40
C ARG A 66 -2.29 0.60 6.21
N VAL A 67 -1.86 1.14 7.34
CA VAL A 67 -2.72 1.94 8.22
C VAL A 67 -2.87 3.36 7.65
N GLU A 68 -4.08 3.73 7.21
CA GLU A 68 -4.37 5.10 6.76
C GLU A 68 -4.71 6.02 7.94
N GLY A 69 -5.24 5.46 9.04
CA GLY A 69 -5.42 6.22 10.27
C GLY A 69 -6.00 5.44 11.45
N ILE A 70 -5.61 5.87 12.65
CA ILE A 70 -6.14 5.35 13.91
C ILE A 70 -6.75 6.51 14.69
N ARG A 71 -7.98 6.29 15.17
CA ARG A 71 -8.67 7.17 16.11
C ARG A 71 -8.98 6.38 17.36
N LEU A 72 -8.48 6.88 18.49
CA LEU A 72 -8.67 6.39 19.83
C LEU A 72 -9.62 7.34 20.58
N PRO A 73 -10.14 6.96 21.76
CA PRO A 73 -10.87 7.87 22.63
C PRO A 73 -10.09 9.15 22.96
N SER A 74 -8.77 9.03 23.11
CA SER A 74 -7.85 10.16 23.35
C SER A 74 -7.58 11.04 22.12
N GLY A 75 -8.10 10.67 20.95
CA GLY A 75 -7.95 11.42 19.70
C GLY A 75 -7.20 10.66 18.61
N LYS A 76 -6.56 11.40 17.70
CA LYS A 76 -5.80 10.81 16.59
C LYS A 76 -4.52 10.17 17.13
N HIS A 77 -4.24 8.93 16.73
CA HIS A 77 -3.00 8.25 17.09
C HIS A 77 -1.94 8.43 16.00
N GLY A 78 -0.91 9.22 16.30
CA GLY A 78 0.34 9.31 15.54
C GLY A 78 0.21 9.76 14.07
N ASP A 79 1.35 9.70 13.37
CA ASP A 79 1.39 9.71 11.90
C ASP A 79 1.58 8.26 11.41
N THR A 80 0.71 7.82 10.52
CA THR A 80 0.70 6.43 10.03
C THR A 80 1.29 6.29 8.62
N LYS A 81 1.68 7.40 7.98
CA LYS A 81 2.06 7.43 6.55
C LYS A 81 3.29 6.59 6.21
N THR A 82 4.18 6.37 7.18
CA THR A 82 5.46 5.66 7.00
C THR A 82 5.57 4.42 7.88
N LEU A 83 4.48 3.98 8.50
CA LEU A 83 4.49 2.73 9.26
C LEU A 83 4.74 1.58 8.30
N ARG A 84 5.86 0.90 8.50
CA ARG A 84 6.35 -0.14 7.59
C ARG A 84 7.01 -1.29 8.34
N GLU A 85 7.84 -0.99 9.33
CA GLU A 85 8.59 -2.03 10.01
C GLU A 85 7.64 -2.89 10.87
N PRO A 86 7.83 -4.22 10.91
CA PRO A 86 6.90 -5.12 11.58
C PRO A 86 6.60 -4.70 13.02
N GLN A 87 7.61 -4.27 13.78
CA GLN A 87 7.41 -3.81 15.16
C GLN A 87 6.49 -2.59 15.25
N GLU A 88 6.67 -1.59 14.37
CA GLU A 88 5.82 -0.39 14.33
C GLU A 88 4.37 -0.75 13.99
N LEU A 89 4.18 -1.71 13.09
CA LEU A 89 2.86 -2.22 12.74
C LEU A 89 2.19 -2.91 13.92
N TYR A 90 2.89 -3.82 14.63
CA TYR A 90 2.36 -4.45 15.83
C TYR A 90 2.00 -3.42 16.91
N ASP A 91 2.86 -2.43 17.13
CA ASP A 91 2.62 -1.40 18.13
C ASP A 91 1.40 -0.54 17.77
N ALA A 92 1.18 -0.25 16.48
CA ALA A 92 -0.01 0.46 16.02
C ALA A 92 -1.30 -0.39 16.21
N LEU A 93 -1.26 -1.69 15.89
CA LEU A 93 -2.40 -2.59 16.09
C LEU A 93 -2.71 -2.78 17.59
N GLU A 94 -1.69 -2.90 18.43
CA GLU A 94 -1.86 -2.98 19.88
C GLU A 94 -2.37 -1.70 20.51
N ALA A 95 -1.87 -0.56 20.04
CA ALA A 95 -2.40 0.74 20.44
C ALA A 95 -3.88 0.86 20.06
N TYR A 96 -4.27 0.41 18.86
CA TYR A 96 -5.67 0.37 18.46
C TYR A 96 -6.52 -0.56 19.31
N ALA A 97 -6.02 -1.76 19.65
CA ALA A 97 -6.71 -2.68 20.55
C ALA A 97 -6.65 -2.25 22.03
N GLN A 98 -5.90 -1.19 22.35
CA GLN A 98 -5.65 -0.71 23.72
C GLN A 98 -5.15 -1.84 24.63
N ALA A 99 -4.22 -2.65 24.12
CA ALA A 99 -3.68 -3.85 24.76
C ALA A 99 -4.72 -4.94 25.15
N ARG A 100 -5.99 -4.81 24.75
CA ARG A 100 -7.04 -5.80 25.02
C ARG A 100 -6.95 -6.98 24.06
N ARG A 101 -6.40 -8.10 24.55
CA ARG A 101 -6.25 -9.35 23.78
C ARG A 101 -7.59 -9.90 23.28
N SER A 102 -8.69 -9.68 24.00
CA SER A 102 -10.04 -10.06 23.58
C SER A 102 -10.49 -9.32 22.30
N VAL A 103 -10.25 -8.00 22.24
CA VAL A 103 -10.52 -7.17 21.05
C VAL A 103 -9.70 -7.66 19.86
N ALA A 104 -8.40 -7.86 20.06
CA ALA A 104 -7.50 -8.38 19.03
C ALA A 104 -7.95 -9.74 18.49
N ARG A 105 -8.32 -10.67 19.38
CA ARG A 105 -8.84 -11.99 19.00
C ARG A 105 -10.14 -11.91 18.21
N SER A 106 -11.04 -11.01 18.59
CA SER A 106 -12.29 -10.82 17.86
C SER A 106 -12.05 -10.23 16.47
N ILE A 107 -11.10 -9.30 16.33
CA ILE A 107 -10.70 -8.74 15.02
C ILE A 107 -10.08 -9.84 14.15
N HIS A 108 -9.16 -10.64 14.68
CA HIS A 108 -8.59 -11.81 14.01
C HIS A 108 -9.68 -12.73 13.47
N ASN A 109 -10.62 -13.16 14.32
CA ASN A 109 -11.70 -14.06 13.93
C ASN A 109 -12.62 -13.44 12.86
N ARG A 110 -12.87 -12.13 12.96
CA ARG A 110 -13.66 -11.40 11.96
C ARG A 110 -12.95 -11.35 10.60
N LEU A 111 -11.63 -11.20 10.57
CA LEU A 111 -10.85 -11.25 9.34
C LEU A 111 -10.82 -12.64 8.72
N VAL A 112 -10.72 -13.70 9.53
CA VAL A 112 -10.84 -15.09 9.05
C VAL A 112 -12.21 -15.33 8.42
N ALA A 113 -13.29 -14.86 9.05
CA ALA A 113 -14.64 -14.95 8.50
C ALA A 113 -14.80 -14.12 7.22
N LEU A 114 -14.22 -12.91 7.17
CA LEU A 114 -14.21 -12.07 5.98
C LEU A 114 -13.50 -12.78 4.82
N ARG A 115 -12.30 -13.34 5.04
CA ARG A 115 -11.56 -14.10 4.02
C ARG A 115 -12.42 -15.22 3.44
N ALA A 116 -13.05 -16.03 4.30
CA ALA A 116 -13.92 -17.11 3.84
C ALA A 116 -15.12 -16.61 3.01
N ALA A 117 -15.71 -15.47 3.38
CA ALA A 117 -16.79 -14.85 2.61
C ALA A 117 -16.33 -14.31 1.25
N LEU A 118 -15.12 -13.74 1.17
CA LEU A 118 -14.52 -13.28 -0.08
C LEU A 118 -14.20 -14.45 -1.01
N GLU A 119 -13.63 -15.53 -0.47
CA GLU A 119 -13.31 -16.75 -1.23
C GLU A 119 -14.54 -17.51 -1.73
N ALA A 120 -15.72 -17.26 -1.14
CA ALA A 120 -16.98 -17.79 -1.64
C ALA A 120 -17.68 -16.86 -2.66
N SER A 121 -17.15 -15.65 -2.90
CA SER A 121 -17.79 -14.63 -3.71
C SER A 121 -17.31 -14.68 -5.16
N SER A 122 -18.21 -15.04 -6.08
CA SER A 122 -17.92 -14.95 -7.53
C SER A 122 -17.70 -13.51 -7.99
N TRP A 123 -18.35 -12.54 -7.34
CA TRP A 123 -18.14 -11.12 -7.62
C TRP A 123 -16.70 -10.73 -7.31
N PHE A 124 -16.14 -11.20 -6.19
CA PHE A 124 -14.82 -10.83 -5.74
C PHE A 124 -13.74 -11.21 -6.76
N PHE A 125 -13.71 -12.48 -7.19
CA PHE A 125 -12.76 -12.97 -8.20
C PHE A 125 -12.90 -12.34 -9.59
N ARG A 126 -13.96 -11.55 -9.82
CA ARG A 126 -14.25 -10.84 -11.07
C ARG A 126 -13.97 -9.34 -10.99
N HIS A 127 -13.51 -8.82 -9.85
CA HIS A 127 -13.30 -7.39 -9.66
C HIS A 127 -11.90 -7.10 -9.15
N GLU A 128 -11.16 -6.27 -9.90
CA GLU A 128 -9.94 -5.63 -9.41
C GLU A 128 -10.34 -4.59 -8.34
N ILE A 129 -9.87 -4.77 -7.09
CA ILE A 129 -10.24 -3.93 -5.94
C ILE A 129 -9.07 -3.04 -5.55
N ILE A 130 -9.07 -1.82 -6.07
CA ILE A 130 -8.01 -0.84 -5.85
C ILE A 130 -8.44 0.26 -4.90
N SER A 131 -7.54 0.66 -4.00
CA SER A 131 -7.73 1.77 -3.05
C SER A 131 -8.87 1.61 -2.04
N SER A 132 -9.44 0.41 -1.89
CA SER A 132 -10.41 0.10 -0.86
C SER A 132 -9.76 -0.15 0.51
N SER A 133 -10.55 -0.02 1.55
CA SER A 133 -10.10 -0.16 2.94
C SER A 133 -10.96 -1.12 3.74
N LEU A 134 -10.39 -1.64 4.82
CA LEU A 134 -11.13 -2.17 5.96
C LEU A 134 -11.25 -1.11 7.05
N LEU A 135 -12.48 -0.81 7.42
CA LEU A 135 -12.83 0.05 8.52
C LEU A 135 -13.16 -0.79 9.75
N PHE A 136 -12.29 -0.72 10.75
CA PHE A 136 -12.48 -1.35 12.05
C PHE A 136 -13.11 -0.35 13.02
N ILE A 137 -14.17 -0.78 13.70
CA ILE A 137 -14.90 0.02 14.69
C ILE A 137 -15.29 -0.89 15.85
N TYR A 138 -15.02 -0.44 17.07
CA TYR A 138 -15.48 -1.09 18.29
C TYR A 138 -15.68 -0.04 19.39
N ASP A 139 -16.53 -0.34 20.36
CA ASP A 139 -16.81 0.51 21.50
C ASP A 139 -15.71 0.38 22.56
N ASP A 140 -15.28 1.49 23.13
CA ASP A 140 -14.27 1.49 24.19
C ASP A 140 -14.82 1.02 25.54
N ASN A 141 -16.14 0.97 25.70
CA ASN A 141 -16.78 0.44 26.89
C ASN A 141 -16.45 -1.05 27.08
N GLU A 142 -15.66 -1.37 28.11
CA GLU A 142 -15.26 -2.74 28.44
C GLU A 142 -16.44 -3.67 28.78
N HIS A 143 -17.59 -3.10 29.17
CA HIS A 143 -18.83 -3.84 29.42
C HIS A 143 -19.68 -4.02 28.16
N SER A 144 -19.27 -3.43 27.03
CA SER A 144 -19.94 -3.64 25.75
C SER A 144 -19.73 -5.08 25.31
N MET A 145 -20.85 -5.79 25.13
CA MET A 145 -20.83 -7.16 24.60
C MET A 145 -20.74 -7.18 23.06
N ALA A 146 -20.76 -6.02 22.41
CA ALA A 146 -20.69 -5.92 20.96
C ALA A 146 -19.25 -6.20 20.49
N PRO A 147 -19.02 -7.21 19.63
CA PRO A 147 -17.69 -7.48 19.12
C PRO A 147 -17.24 -6.36 18.16
N PRO A 148 -15.93 -6.13 18.03
CA PRO A 148 -15.37 -5.32 16.96
C PRO A 148 -15.93 -5.67 15.59
N SER A 149 -16.29 -4.65 14.83
CA SER A 149 -16.73 -4.77 13.45
C SER A 149 -15.58 -4.46 12.49
N ALA A 150 -15.62 -5.11 11.32
CA ALA A 150 -14.73 -4.84 10.20
C ALA A 150 -15.58 -4.81 8.93
N TRP A 151 -15.49 -3.71 8.18
CA TRP A 151 -16.28 -3.47 6.98
C TRP A 151 -15.37 -3.06 5.83
N MET A 152 -15.61 -3.61 4.65
CA MET A 152 -15.00 -3.10 3.44
C MET A 152 -15.68 -1.79 3.02
N ILE A 153 -14.88 -0.79 2.68
CA ILE A 153 -15.34 0.53 2.24
C ILE A 153 -14.55 0.99 1.00
N ASP A 154 -15.00 2.08 0.39
CA ASP A 154 -14.32 2.77 -0.72
C ASP A 154 -14.12 1.92 -1.98
N PHE A 155 -15.24 1.50 -2.60
CA PHE A 155 -15.26 0.73 -3.86
C PHE A 155 -15.23 1.59 -5.13
N ALA A 156 -14.98 2.90 -5.01
CA ALA A 156 -15.06 3.83 -6.15
C ALA A 156 -14.06 3.52 -7.29
N LYS A 157 -12.99 2.78 -6.97
CA LYS A 157 -11.97 2.34 -7.93
C LYS A 157 -12.00 0.82 -8.18
N THR A 158 -13.02 0.13 -7.67
CA THR A 158 -13.24 -1.27 -7.95
C THR A 158 -13.82 -1.42 -9.35
N VAL A 159 -13.19 -2.25 -10.18
CA VAL A 159 -13.55 -2.41 -11.59
C VAL A 159 -13.66 -3.88 -11.93
N GLU A 160 -14.67 -4.25 -12.73
CA GLU A 160 -14.80 -5.60 -13.23
C GLU A 160 -13.70 -5.89 -14.27
N VAL A 161 -13.09 -7.08 -14.18
CA VAL A 161 -12.09 -7.55 -15.16
C VAL A 161 -12.76 -8.18 -16.39
N PRO A 162 -12.06 -8.35 -17.53
CA PRO A 162 -12.62 -9.03 -18.69
C PRO A 162 -13.18 -10.42 -18.36
N GLU A 163 -14.23 -10.85 -19.05
CA GLU A 163 -14.96 -12.09 -18.74
C GLU A 163 -14.11 -13.36 -18.77
N SER A 164 -13.03 -13.36 -19.57
CA SER A 164 -12.06 -14.45 -19.69
C SER A 164 -11.04 -14.52 -18.55
N MET A 165 -11.08 -13.56 -17.61
CA MET A 165 -10.13 -13.42 -16.51
C MET A 165 -10.81 -13.69 -15.17
N GLN A 166 -10.05 -14.29 -14.25
CA GLN A 166 -10.35 -14.33 -12.84
C GLN A 166 -9.09 -13.97 -12.08
N LEU A 167 -9.25 -13.15 -11.06
CA LEU A 167 -8.19 -12.81 -10.12
C LEU A 167 -8.17 -13.86 -9.01
N ASN A 168 -7.02 -14.09 -8.39
CA ASN A 168 -6.93 -14.82 -7.13
C ASN A 168 -6.61 -13.92 -5.94
N HIS A 169 -6.29 -12.64 -6.19
CA HIS A 169 -6.00 -11.61 -5.20
C HIS A 169 -4.79 -11.91 -4.31
N ARG A 170 -3.95 -12.85 -4.70
CA ARG A 170 -2.77 -13.31 -3.95
C ARG A 170 -1.48 -13.19 -4.76
N ASP A 171 -1.58 -13.44 -6.05
CA ASP A 171 -0.44 -13.38 -6.95
C ASP A 171 0.10 -11.95 -7.06
N MET A 172 1.39 -11.87 -7.40
CA MET A 172 2.02 -10.59 -7.64
C MET A 172 1.42 -9.93 -8.88
N TRP A 173 1.15 -8.63 -8.77
CA TRP A 173 0.73 -7.84 -9.92
C TRP A 173 1.86 -7.75 -10.96
N VAL A 174 1.47 -7.99 -12.21
CA VAL A 174 2.24 -7.61 -13.40
C VAL A 174 1.28 -6.98 -14.39
N LYS A 175 1.76 -6.01 -15.19
CA LYS A 175 0.92 -5.37 -16.20
C LYS A 175 0.25 -6.45 -17.10
N GLY A 176 -1.07 -6.43 -17.15
CA GLY A 176 -1.94 -7.33 -17.90
C GLY A 176 -2.69 -8.34 -17.03
N ASN A 177 -2.26 -8.60 -15.79
CA ASN A 177 -2.91 -9.62 -14.94
C ASN A 177 -3.95 -9.05 -13.97
N HIS A 178 -4.06 -7.72 -13.84
CA HIS A 178 -5.03 -7.03 -12.97
C HIS A 178 -5.00 -7.40 -11.47
N GLU A 179 -4.04 -8.20 -11.00
CA GLU A 179 -3.95 -8.59 -9.59
C GLU A 179 -3.77 -7.36 -8.69
N ASP A 180 -4.41 -7.39 -7.52
CA ASP A 180 -4.42 -6.29 -6.54
C ASP A 180 -3.74 -6.67 -5.22
N GLY A 181 -3.52 -7.96 -4.98
CA GLY A 181 -2.97 -8.49 -3.74
C GLY A 181 -3.92 -8.33 -2.54
N PHE A 182 -5.24 -8.25 -2.78
CA PHE A 182 -6.21 -8.03 -1.70
C PHE A 182 -6.21 -9.18 -0.68
N LEU A 183 -6.31 -10.44 -1.12
CA LEU A 183 -6.25 -11.59 -0.24
C LEU A 183 -4.86 -11.83 0.34
N TYR A 184 -3.79 -11.52 -0.39
CA TYR A 184 -2.43 -11.47 0.19
C TYR A 184 -2.38 -10.52 1.40
N GLY A 185 -2.99 -9.34 1.26
CA GLY A 185 -3.15 -8.38 2.34
C GLY A 185 -3.96 -8.90 3.52
N ILE A 186 -5.10 -9.53 3.25
CA ILE A 186 -5.94 -10.12 4.30
C ILE A 186 -5.23 -11.25 5.04
N ASP A 187 -4.53 -12.13 4.33
CA ASP A 187 -3.78 -13.24 4.92
C ASP A 187 -2.69 -12.71 5.86
N SER A 188 -1.90 -11.74 5.40
CA SER A 188 -0.91 -11.08 6.25
C SER A 188 -1.55 -10.39 7.45
N LEU A 189 -2.63 -9.64 7.27
CA LEU A 189 -3.28 -8.92 8.36
C LEU A 189 -3.89 -9.86 9.41
N ILE A 190 -4.39 -11.04 9.00
CA ILE A 190 -4.81 -12.11 9.91
C ILE A 190 -3.63 -12.56 10.77
N ASP A 191 -2.46 -12.81 10.17
CA ASP A 191 -1.26 -13.23 10.90
C ASP A 191 -0.83 -12.20 11.95
N PHE A 192 -0.79 -10.92 11.57
CA PHE A 192 -0.46 -9.83 12.50
C PHE A 192 -1.44 -9.77 13.67
N TRP A 193 -2.75 -9.84 13.41
CA TRP A 193 -3.75 -9.83 14.48
C TRP A 193 -3.74 -11.08 15.35
N ARG A 194 -3.36 -12.25 14.79
CA ARG A 194 -3.17 -13.49 15.56
C ARG A 194 -2.07 -13.29 16.61
N GLU A 195 -0.90 -12.82 16.19
CA GLU A 195 0.23 -12.58 17.09
C GLU A 195 -0.10 -11.53 18.17
N VAL A 196 -0.79 -10.46 17.79
CA VAL A 196 -1.32 -9.49 18.76
C VAL A 196 -2.35 -10.12 19.71
N SER A 197 -3.14 -11.10 19.27
CA SER A 197 -4.12 -11.75 20.15
C SER A 197 -3.50 -12.75 21.14
N GLU A 198 -2.37 -13.35 20.76
CA GLU A 198 -1.65 -14.35 21.54
C GLU A 198 -0.62 -13.72 22.49
N GLY A 199 -0.17 -12.50 22.20
CA GLY A 199 0.89 -11.84 22.97
C GLY A 199 2.24 -12.56 22.87
N SER A 200 2.40 -13.41 21.86
CA SER A 200 3.55 -14.29 21.60
C SER A 200 4.78 -13.53 21.04
N ARG A 201 5.02 -12.29 21.50
CA ARG A 201 6.15 -11.48 21.03
C ARG A 201 7.37 -11.68 21.92
N THR A 202 8.51 -11.95 21.29
CA THR A 202 9.81 -11.75 21.92
C THR A 202 9.98 -10.24 22.13
N PRO A 203 10.27 -9.76 23.35
CA PRO A 203 10.48 -8.33 23.56
C PRO A 203 11.60 -7.84 22.65
N ALA A 204 11.31 -6.83 21.83
CA ALA A 204 12.37 -6.04 21.23
C ALA A 204 13.26 -5.54 22.38
N ALA A 205 14.57 -5.77 22.29
CA ALA A 205 15.52 -5.25 23.25
C ALA A 205 15.25 -3.74 23.38
N ARG A 206 14.72 -3.32 24.53
CA ARG A 206 14.48 -1.90 24.82
C ARG A 206 15.81 -1.20 24.54
N LYS A 207 15.83 -0.23 23.63
CA LYS A 207 16.94 0.72 23.56
C LYS A 207 17.02 1.34 24.96
N ALA A 208 18.08 1.04 25.69
CA ALA A 208 18.34 1.65 26.98
C ALA A 208 18.35 3.16 26.78
N GLU A 209 17.39 3.86 27.38
CA GLU A 209 17.49 5.29 27.57
C GLU A 209 18.68 5.54 28.50
N PRO A 210 19.54 6.53 28.21
CA PRO A 210 20.64 6.84 29.11
C PRO A 210 20.05 7.47 30.37
N GLU A 211 20.23 6.79 31.51
CA GLU A 211 20.02 7.37 32.83
C GLU A 211 20.87 8.64 32.96
N GLY A 212 20.22 9.72 33.38
CA GLY A 212 20.88 11.00 33.59
C GLY A 212 21.95 10.91 34.67
N THR A 213 23.16 11.36 34.33
CA THR A 213 24.21 11.65 35.32
C THR A 213 24.54 13.14 35.32
N ALA A 214 24.69 13.62 36.54
CA ALA A 214 24.90 14.99 36.98
C ALA A 214 26.11 15.70 36.35
N ALA A 215 26.05 17.03 36.47
CA ALA A 215 27.06 17.99 36.04
C ALA A 215 28.47 17.73 36.62
N GLY A 216 29.49 17.93 35.77
CA GLY A 216 30.89 17.99 36.16
C GLY A 216 31.84 18.17 34.97
N SER A 217 32.25 19.43 34.75
CA SER A 217 33.55 19.94 34.24
C SER A 217 34.37 19.19 33.17
N ALA A 218 34.71 19.90 32.09
CA ALA A 218 35.68 19.53 31.03
C ALA A 218 37.14 19.94 31.38
N PRO A 219 38.18 19.80 30.50
CA PRO A 219 38.33 18.99 29.27
C PRO A 219 39.67 18.20 29.18
N SER A 220 39.82 17.27 28.23
CA SER A 220 41.13 16.95 27.61
C SER A 220 40.99 16.25 26.24
N GLU A 221 41.96 16.54 25.39
CA GLU A 221 42.11 16.22 23.96
C GLU A 221 42.27 14.72 23.62
N GLY A 222 42.05 14.38 22.34
CA GLY A 222 42.84 13.31 21.68
C GLY A 222 42.10 12.35 20.74
N ALA A 223 42.41 12.49 19.44
CA ALA A 223 42.48 11.47 18.38
C ALA A 223 41.22 10.68 17.95
N GLY A 224 40.99 10.64 16.63
CA GLY A 224 39.82 10.04 16.01
C GLY A 224 40.00 8.63 15.48
N VAL A 225 38.92 8.05 14.97
CA VAL A 225 38.89 7.01 13.94
C VAL A 225 37.56 7.13 13.19
N ALA A 226 37.62 7.25 11.86
CA ALA A 226 36.48 7.15 10.96
C ALA A 226 36.04 5.69 10.85
N MET A 227 34.75 5.42 11.04
CA MET A 227 34.15 4.12 10.72
C MET A 227 32.99 4.36 9.75
N SER A 228 33.20 3.88 8.53
CA SER A 228 32.25 3.83 7.43
C SER A 228 31.09 2.90 7.75
N SER A 229 29.86 3.39 7.63
CA SER A 229 28.66 2.55 7.59
C SER A 229 28.53 1.85 6.23
N PRO A 230 28.13 0.57 6.19
CA PRO A 230 27.94 -0.16 4.95
C PRO A 230 26.65 0.29 4.25
N ALA A 231 26.76 0.47 2.93
CA ALA A 231 25.65 0.74 2.03
C ALA A 231 24.62 -0.40 2.09
N MET A 232 23.34 -0.05 2.27
CA MET A 232 22.26 -1.01 2.08
C MET A 232 22.15 -1.38 0.60
N ALA A 233 22.23 -2.67 0.32
CA ALA A 233 22.06 -3.24 -1.00
C ALA A 233 20.70 -2.88 -1.58
N ALA A 234 20.70 -2.40 -2.83
CA ALA A 234 19.50 -2.11 -3.59
C ALA A 234 18.68 -3.39 -3.81
N VAL A 235 17.39 -3.34 -3.44
CA VAL A 235 16.38 -4.27 -3.93
C VAL A 235 16.30 -4.09 -5.46
N PRO A 236 16.35 -5.16 -6.27
CA PRO A 236 16.40 -5.01 -7.72
C PRO A 236 15.12 -4.33 -8.22
N GLN A 237 15.29 -3.19 -8.87
CA GLN A 237 14.24 -2.58 -9.67
C GLN A 237 13.82 -3.58 -10.75
N ALA A 238 12.51 -3.78 -10.90
CA ALA A 238 11.96 -4.47 -12.05
C ALA A 238 12.37 -3.69 -13.32
N VAL A 239 13.27 -4.29 -14.09
CA VAL A 239 13.71 -3.76 -15.38
C VAL A 239 12.53 -3.86 -16.35
N PRO A 240 12.07 -2.78 -16.99
CA PRO A 240 11.11 -2.88 -18.08
C PRO A 240 11.77 -3.58 -19.28
N PRO A 241 11.08 -4.48 -20.00
CA PRO A 241 11.67 -5.18 -21.13
C PRO A 241 12.10 -4.20 -22.23
N ALA A 242 13.34 -4.36 -22.68
CA ALA A 242 13.96 -3.56 -23.72
C ALA A 242 13.34 -3.84 -25.10
N GLY A 243 12.96 -2.75 -25.77
CA GLY A 243 12.96 -2.53 -27.23
C GLY A 243 12.59 -3.66 -28.18
N ILE A 244 11.45 -3.50 -28.86
CA ILE A 244 11.34 -3.93 -30.26
C ILE A 244 11.82 -2.78 -31.13
N ALA A 245 12.90 -3.05 -31.86
CA ALA A 245 13.55 -2.15 -32.78
C ALA A 245 12.64 -1.77 -33.96
N HIS A 246 12.82 -0.54 -34.43
CA HIS A 246 12.38 -0.04 -35.73
C HIS A 246 12.72 -1.00 -36.87
N LEU A 247 11.75 -1.25 -37.74
CA LEU A 247 11.98 -1.48 -39.16
C LEU A 247 11.14 -0.48 -39.94
N ALA A 248 11.82 0.45 -40.59
CA ALA A 248 11.25 1.42 -41.49
C ALA A 248 11.16 0.86 -42.91
N THR A 249 10.11 1.30 -43.62
CA THR A 249 9.99 1.53 -45.07
C THR A 249 10.10 0.35 -46.05
N ALA A 250 8.98 0.06 -46.73
CA ALA A 250 8.85 0.17 -48.19
C ALA A 250 7.38 0.00 -48.62
N GLY A 251 6.93 0.75 -49.62
CA GLY A 251 5.82 0.34 -50.48
C GLY A 251 4.60 1.25 -50.54
N THR A 252 4.74 2.40 -51.21
CA THR A 252 3.63 3.14 -51.82
C THR A 252 2.85 2.23 -52.76
N GLN A 253 1.54 2.05 -52.54
CA GLN A 253 0.61 1.68 -53.61
C GLN A 253 -0.77 2.31 -53.37
N GLN A 254 -1.12 3.22 -54.29
CA GLN A 254 -2.46 3.75 -54.51
C GLN A 254 -3.37 2.66 -55.09
N VAL A 255 -4.60 2.55 -54.58
CA VAL A 255 -5.77 2.04 -55.34
C VAL A 255 -7.05 2.70 -54.75
N PRO A 256 -8.18 2.79 -55.46
CA PRO A 256 -8.77 4.07 -55.85
C PRO A 256 -10.13 4.34 -55.18
N ALA A 257 -10.61 5.55 -55.38
CA ALA A 257 -11.91 6.04 -54.94
C ALA A 257 -13.10 5.43 -55.74
N GLY A 258 -14.20 5.21 -55.03
CA GLY A 258 -15.57 5.25 -55.57
C GLY A 258 -16.55 4.29 -54.88
N PRO A 259 -17.87 4.56 -54.87
CA PRO A 259 -18.57 5.85 -54.92
C PRO A 259 -19.52 6.07 -53.72
N HIS A 260 -19.97 7.32 -53.59
CA HIS A 260 -20.98 7.84 -52.66
C HIS A 260 -22.37 7.19 -52.80
N SER A 261 -23.06 7.04 -51.65
CA SER A 261 -24.42 7.58 -51.31
C SER A 261 -25.19 6.64 -50.37
N PRO A 262 -26.26 7.09 -49.68
CA PRO A 262 -26.41 8.30 -48.87
C PRO A 262 -26.92 8.01 -47.43
N ARG A 263 -26.98 9.06 -46.62
CA ARG A 263 -27.58 9.14 -45.28
C ARG A 263 -29.02 8.59 -45.23
N VAL A 264 -29.34 7.90 -44.14
CA VAL A 264 -30.69 7.87 -43.55
C VAL A 264 -30.55 8.08 -42.05
N ALA A 265 -31.21 9.14 -41.58
CA ALA A 265 -31.51 9.38 -40.17
C ALA A 265 -32.79 8.62 -39.81
N ALA A 266 -32.86 8.07 -38.59
CA ALA A 266 -34.10 7.76 -37.93
C ALA A 266 -33.89 7.82 -36.41
N ASP A 267 -34.75 8.60 -35.77
CA ASP A 267 -34.91 8.78 -34.33
C ASP A 267 -35.15 7.46 -33.59
N LEU A 268 -34.55 7.34 -32.38
CA LEU A 268 -35.18 7.04 -31.09
C LEU A 268 -34.12 7.08 -29.97
#